data_AF-Q7U8D1-F1
#
_entry.id   AF-Q7U8D1-F1
#
_cell.length_a   1.000
_cell.length_b   1.000
_cell.length_c   1.000
_cell.angle_alpha   90.00
_cell.angle_beta   90.00
_cell.angle_gamma   90.00
#
_symmetry.space_group_name_H-M   'P 1'
#
loop_
_entity.id
_entity.type
_entity.pdbx_description
1 polymer ?
#
loop_
_entity_poly.entity_id
_entity_poly.type
_entity_poly.pdbx_seq_one_letter_code
_entity_poly.pdbx_strand_id
1 'polypeptide(L)' 'MAKGRQSPESLEQLRRQLDQCWQDECDIDHLILRARQLRRWGRWRQARCLEQEVLPIV' A
#
# COMPACT_ATOMS: atom_id res chain seq x y z
N MET A 1 -12.25 8.98 17.21
CA MET A 1 -11.59 8.62 15.93
C MET A 1 -12.54 8.97 14.79
N ALA A 2 -12.47 10.19 14.26
CA ALA A 2 -13.38 10.63 13.20
C ALA A 2 -13.03 9.90 11.90
N LYS A 3 -13.85 8.92 11.51
CA LYS A 3 -13.82 8.36 10.17
C LYS A 3 -14.47 9.38 9.25
N GLY A 4 -13.71 10.41 8.90
CA GLY A 4 -14.14 11.45 7.97
C GLY A 4 -14.59 10.75 6.69
N ARG A 5 -15.87 10.91 6.35
CA ARG A 5 -16.40 10.47 5.05
C ARG A 5 -15.61 11.26 4.02
N GLN A 6 -14.68 10.59 3.33
CA GLN A 6 -13.92 11.22 2.26
C GLN A 6 -14.94 11.69 1.21
N SER A 7 -14.98 13.01 0.97
CA SER A 7 -15.77 13.59 -0.11
C SER A 7 -15.41 12.87 -1.42
N PRO A 8 -16.37 12.61 -2.33
CA PRO A 8 -16.06 12.04 -3.64
C PRO A 8 -14.93 12.82 -4.36
N GLU A 9 -14.88 14.14 -4.19
CA GLU A 9 -13.82 15.00 -4.73
C GLU A 9 -12.44 14.70 -4.13
N SER A 10 -12.38 14.37 -2.83
CA SER A 10 -11.14 13.97 -2.17
C SER A 10 -10.66 12.56 -2.59
N LEU A 11 -11.58 11.69 -2.99
CA LEU A 11 -11.24 10.37 -3.54
C LEU A 11 -10.69 10.49 -4.96
N GLU A 12 -11.27 11.35 -5.79
CA GLU A 12 -10.75 11.64 -7.12
C GLU A 12 -9.36 12.30 -7.05
N GLN A 13 -9.17 13.25 -6.14
CA GLN A 13 -7.87 13.86 -5.92
C GLN A 13 -6.82 12.84 -5.46
N LEU A 14 -7.18 11.96 -4.52
CA LEU A 14 -6.30 10.88 -4.07
C LEU A 14 -5.98 9.90 -5.21
N ARG A 15 -6.95 9.59 -6.08
CA ARG A 15 -6.75 8.72 -7.24
C ARG A 15 -5.75 9.32 -8.22
N ARG A 16 -5.91 10.61 -8.56
CA ARG A 16 -4.98 11.33 -9.45
C ARG A 16 -3.57 11.37 -8.88
N GLN A 17 -3.42 11.59 -7.56
CA GLN A 17 -2.11 11.57 -6.90
C GLN A 17 -1.46 10.18 -6.92
N LEU A 18 -2.25 9.11 -6.77
CA LEU A 18 -1.75 7.75 -6.87
C LEU A 18 -1.37 7.39 -8.32
N ASP A 19 -2.18 7.79 -9.30
CA ASP A 19 -1.88 7.59 -10.72
C ASP A 19 -0.61 8.36 -11.14
N GLN A 20 -0.39 9.55 -10.58
CA GLN A 20 0.85 10.31 -10.75
C GLN A 20 2.05 9.59 -10.13
N CYS A 21 2.00 9.13 -8.86
CA CYS A 21 3.12 8.34 -8.32
C CYS A 21 3.37 7.09 -9.14
N TRP A 22 2.29 6.43 -9.59
CA TRP A 22 2.40 5.23 -10.40
C TRP A 22 3.12 5.49 -11.73
N GLN A 23 2.91 6.66 -12.35
CA GLN A 23 3.64 7.09 -13.55
C GLN A 23 5.08 7.51 -13.26
N ASP A 24 5.35 8.09 -12.08
CA ASP A 24 6.67 8.57 -11.65
C ASP A 24 7.63 7.45 -11.21
N GLU A 25 7.50 6.24 -11.79
CA GLU A 25 8.28 5.06 -11.38
C GLU A 25 8.27 4.89 -9.86
N CYS A 26 7.08 4.75 -9.28
CA CYS A 26 6.92 4.27 -7.90
C CYS A 26 7.59 2.86 -7.84
N ASP A 27 8.92 2.78 -7.67
CA ASP A 27 9.77 1.57 -7.53
C ASP A 27 9.55 0.90 -6.17
N ILE A 28 8.30 0.97 -5.70
CA ILE A 28 7.88 0.29 -4.50
C ILE A 28 7.58 -1.13 -4.95
N ASP A 29 8.40 -2.05 -4.47
CA ASP A 29 8.23 -3.46 -4.73
C ASP A 29 6.77 -3.90 -4.46
N HIS A 30 6.18 -4.56 -5.44
CA HIS A 30 4.84 -5.13 -5.38
C HIS A 30 4.61 -6.01 -4.13
N LEU A 31 5.65 -6.67 -3.62
CA LEU A 31 5.64 -7.44 -2.39
C LEU A 31 5.45 -6.56 -1.15
N ILE A 32 6.06 -5.36 -1.12
CA ILE A 32 5.86 -4.37 -0.05
C ILE A 32 4.41 -3.88 -0.03
N LEU A 33 3.83 -3.60 -1.19
CA LEU A 33 2.42 -3.20 -1.31
C LEU A 33 1.49 -4.33 -0.82
N ARG A 34 1.78 -5.57 -1.22
CA ARG A 34 1.00 -6.74 -0.83
C ARG A 34 1.08 -7.05 0.67
N ALA A 35 2.26 -6.93 1.27
CA ALA A 35 2.45 -7.09 2.71
C ALA A 35 1.62 -6.07 3.50
N ARG A 36 1.65 -4.79 3.08
CA ARG A 36 0.83 -3.71 3.68
C ARG A 36 -0.67 -4.01 3.60
N GLN A 37 -1.14 -4.53 2.46
CA GLN A 37 -2.54 -4.91 2.29
C GLN A 37 -2.95 -6.06 3.22
N LEU A 38 -2.11 -7.09 3.35
CA LEU A 38 -2.35 -8.22 4.26
C LEU A 38 -2.43 -7.77 5.73
N ARG A 39 -1.57 -6.83 6.16
CA ARG A 39 -1.65 -6.23 7.50
C ARG A 39 -2.97 -5.50 7.73
N ARG A 40 -3.43 -4.71 6.75
CA ARG A 40 -4.72 -4.01 6.82
C ARG A 40 -5.91 -4.97 6.93
N TRP A 41 -5.82 -6.15 6.34
CA TRP A 41 -6.84 -7.21 6.47
C TRP A 41 -6.66 -8.11 7.70
N GLY A 42 -5.72 -7.80 8.59
CA GLY A 42 -5.46 -8.60 9.80
C GLY A 42 -4.77 -9.94 9.53
N ARG A 43 -4.25 -10.16 8.32
CA ARG A 43 -3.58 -11.42 7.91
C ARG A 43 -2.09 -11.39 8.22
N TRP A 44 -1.75 -11.28 9.49
CA TRP A 44 -0.39 -11.03 9.98
C TRP A 44 0.63 -12.11 9.60
N ARG A 45 0.27 -13.39 9.63
CA ARG A 45 1.20 -14.49 9.27
C ARG A 45 1.61 -14.39 7.80
N GLN A 46 0.65 -14.17 6.90
CA GLN A 46 0.91 -14.05 5.47
C GLN A 46 1.71 -12.78 5.15
N ALA A 47 1.43 -11.67 5.85
CA ALA A 47 2.22 -10.45 5.73
C ALA A 47 3.68 -10.67 6.12
N ARG A 48 3.92 -11.35 7.25
CA ARG A 48 5.28 -11.63 7.75
C ARG A 48 6.08 -12.52 6.79
N CYS A 49 5.46 -13.51 6.16
CA CYS A 49 6.14 -14.33 5.15
C CYS A 49 6.60 -13.46 3.96
N LEU A 50 5.73 -12.60 3.42
CA LEU A 50 6.11 -11.72 2.31
C LEU A 50 7.21 -10.72 2.69
N GLU A 51 7.18 -10.21 3.93
CA GLU A 51 8.24 -9.32 4.42
C GLU A 51 9.61 -10.02 4.45
N GLN A 52 9.64 -11.33 4.72
CA GLN A 52 10.88 -12.12 4.73
C GLN A 52 11.49 -12.29 3.33
N GLU A 53 10.65 -12.38 2.29
CA GLU A 53 11.12 -12.48 0.89
C GLU A 53 11.78 -11.20 0.39
N VAL A 54 11.40 -10.05 0.95
CA VAL A 54 11.93 -8.72 0.57
C VAL A 54 13.11 -8.31 1.48
N LEU A 55 13.49 -9.15 2.45
CA LEU A 55 14.66 -8.84 3.27
C LEU A 55 15.92 -8.90 2.39
N PRO A 56 16.83 -7.91 2.51
CA PRO A 56 18.09 -7.97 1.83
C PRO A 56 18.88 -9.20 2.30
N ILE A 57 19.48 -9.91 1.34
CA ILE A 57 20.44 -10.98 1.65
C ILE A 57 21.69 -10.27 2.17
N VAL A 58 21.94 -10.39 3.48
CA VAL A 58 23.16 -9.92 4.15
C VAL A 58 24.25 -10.98 4.15
#